data_AF-A0A7S3WMB6-F1
#
_entry.id   AF-A0A7S3WMB6-F1
#
_cell.length_a   1.000
_cell.length_b   1.000
_cell.length_c   1.000
_cell.angle_alpha   90.00
_cell.angle_beta   90.00
_cell.angle_gamma   90.00
#
_symmetry.space_group_name_H-M   'P 1'
#
loop_
_entity.id
_entity.type
_entity.pdbx_description
1 polymer ?
#
loop_
_entity_poly.entity_id
_entity_poly.type
_entity_poly.pdbx_seq_one_letter_code
_entity_poly.pdbx_strand_id
1 'polypeptide(L)'
;DASALVTEVVTGAAITTHSYGSTNEGATTTSYACDCPCIPEPPAAFWASATGMLLMLAIGFSLFPIFFVIWGTLRCARGLKRAFKAKKEQLEAARSRVRHAIFSVFHCRYPAAFISYEKLASLGRLEPHEKLRDLGQLTILDTHGDLLDFVRMNPTVFCSHQWLAWDTPDPHNVHYPAILEACERLCEREGVAADKLYVWVDYVSIPQANEHLKSLSISSLGAYASSCRYFVVVAPPTTHVDTGLPADVSSYAKRGWVRLEQWAHLCVGRGLDNMYFAAGSYLAPLSERRLRRNSRGEDHDWLVDA
;
A
#
# COMPACT_ATOMS: atom_id res chain seq x y z
N ASP A 1 -10.20 -33.70 9.97
CA ASP A 1 -9.46 -34.97 9.99
C ASP A 1 -8.05 -34.78 9.46
N ALA A 2 -7.09 -35.29 10.26
CA ALA A 2 -5.66 -35.57 10.01
C ALA A 2 -4.78 -34.41 9.49
N SER A 3 -3.85 -33.79 10.23
CA SER A 3 -3.08 -34.19 11.42
C SER A 3 -2.43 -35.58 11.32
N ALA A 4 -1.32 -35.68 10.58
CA ALA A 4 -0.31 -36.72 10.78
C ALA A 4 1.06 -36.15 10.35
N LEU A 5 2.01 -35.95 11.26
CA LEU A 5 2.95 -36.96 11.80
C LEU A 5 3.82 -37.57 10.71
N VAL A 6 5.06 -37.08 10.59
CA VAL A 6 6.24 -37.94 10.31
C VAL A 6 7.42 -37.37 11.10
N THR A 7 7.69 -38.05 12.21
CA THR A 7 8.92 -37.96 13.01
C THR A 7 9.73 -39.23 12.73
N GLU A 8 11.04 -39.15 12.98
CA GLU A 8 12.05 -40.22 13.01
C GLU A 8 12.77 -40.59 11.71
N VAL A 9 14.07 -40.26 11.67
CA VAL A 9 15.09 -41.28 11.43
C VAL A 9 16.21 -41.11 12.47
N VAL A 10 16.39 -42.22 13.19
CA VAL A 10 17.35 -42.58 14.23
C VAL A 10 18.75 -42.82 13.62
N THR A 11 19.81 -42.55 14.38
CA THR A 11 20.93 -43.51 14.58
C THR A 11 21.80 -43.04 15.74
N GLY A 12 21.49 -43.58 16.93
CA GLY A 12 22.44 -43.70 18.03
C GLY A 12 23.16 -45.05 17.93
N ALA A 13 24.46 -45.04 18.16
CA ALA A 13 25.24 -46.24 18.42
C ALA A 13 25.67 -46.22 19.89
N ALA A 14 24.89 -46.91 20.73
CA ALA A 14 25.28 -47.27 22.08
C ALA A 14 25.77 -48.72 22.03
N ILE A 15 27.05 -48.94 22.37
CA ILE A 15 27.63 -50.27 22.48
C ILE A 15 27.57 -50.72 23.94
N THR A 16 27.00 -51.90 24.07
CA THR A 16 26.74 -52.77 25.22
C THR A 16 27.99 -53.11 26.03
N THR A 17 27.89 -53.04 27.36
CA THR A 17 28.83 -53.66 28.30
C THR A 17 28.27 -55.01 28.76
N HIS A 18 29.00 -56.09 28.46
CA HIS A 18 28.74 -57.42 29.00
C HIS A 18 29.61 -57.65 30.25
N SER A 19 28.99 -58.11 31.33
CA SER A 19 29.61 -58.65 32.52
C SER A 19 29.68 -60.18 32.44
N TYR A 20 30.83 -60.76 32.79
CA TYR A 20 31.06 -62.13 33.30
C TYR A 20 32.54 -62.10 33.76
N GLY A 21 32.94 -62.46 34.97
CA GLY A 21 32.60 -63.67 35.71
C GLY A 21 33.92 -64.42 35.92
N SER A 22 34.42 -64.40 37.16
CA SER A 22 35.70 -64.91 37.64
C SER A 22 35.89 -66.42 37.53
N THR A 23 37.13 -66.89 37.29
CA THR A 23 37.73 -68.02 38.03
C THR A 23 39.26 -67.93 38.03
N ASN A 24 39.83 -68.07 39.22
CA ASN A 24 41.25 -68.25 39.52
C ASN A 24 41.77 -69.60 38.99
N GLU A 25 43.04 -69.66 38.59
CA GLU A 25 43.96 -70.74 38.95
C GLU A 25 45.42 -70.32 38.69
N GLY A 26 46.30 -70.80 39.56
CA GLY A 26 47.63 -70.23 39.76
C GLY A 26 48.69 -70.63 38.74
N ALA A 27 49.64 -69.72 38.53
CA ALA A 27 50.96 -70.03 38.01
C ALA A 27 52.00 -69.13 38.69
N THR A 28 52.79 -69.76 39.55
CA THR A 28 54.07 -69.28 40.06
C THR A 28 55.01 -69.07 38.87
N THR A 29 55.56 -67.87 38.67
CA THR A 29 57.01 -67.58 38.55
C THR A 29 57.31 -66.27 37.81
N THR A 30 58.37 -65.62 38.31
CA THR A 30 59.26 -64.67 37.62
C THR A 30 58.71 -63.29 37.26
N SER A 31 58.96 -62.36 38.19
CA SER A 31 59.14 -60.93 37.95
C SER A 31 60.20 -60.69 36.86
N TYR A 32 59.74 -60.39 35.65
CA TYR A 32 60.53 -59.63 34.69
C TYR A 32 60.07 -58.17 34.77
N ALA A 33 60.95 -57.30 35.25
CA ALA A 33 60.79 -55.87 35.09
C ALA A 33 60.74 -55.58 33.59
N CYS A 34 59.57 -55.18 33.10
CA CYS A 34 59.39 -54.74 31.73
C CYS A 34 59.81 -53.27 31.66
N ASP A 35 61.04 -53.03 31.19
CA ASP A 35 61.51 -51.73 30.71
C ASP A 35 60.80 -51.39 29.38
N CYS A 36 59.48 -51.24 29.43
CA CYS A 36 58.73 -50.63 28.35
C CYS A 36 58.73 -49.13 28.59
N PRO A 37 59.13 -48.28 27.63
CA PRO A 37 58.97 -46.84 27.77
C PRO A 37 57.46 -46.56 27.81
N CYS A 38 56.96 -46.34 29.02
CA CYS A 38 55.62 -45.85 29.29
C CYS A 38 55.43 -44.63 28.39
N ILE A 39 54.43 -44.65 27.52
CA ILE A 39 53.96 -43.44 26.87
C ILE A 39 53.66 -42.46 28.01
N PRO A 40 54.37 -41.32 28.13
CA PRO A 40 54.18 -40.45 29.26
C PRO A 40 52.72 -39.98 29.25
N GLU A 41 52.00 -40.23 30.33
CA GLU A 41 50.71 -39.57 30.54
C GLU A 41 50.96 -38.06 30.40
N PRO A 42 50.16 -37.34 29.60
CA PRO A 42 50.34 -35.90 29.46
C PRO A 42 50.21 -35.31 30.87
N PRO A 43 51.21 -34.56 31.36
CA PRO A 43 51.26 -34.18 32.76
C PRO A 43 50.08 -33.26 33.05
N ALA A 44 49.12 -33.73 33.85
CA ALA A 44 48.07 -32.88 34.42
C ALA A 44 48.69 -31.66 35.15
N ALA A 45 49.96 -31.76 35.57
CA ALA A 45 50.76 -30.70 36.16
C ALA A 45 51.20 -29.58 35.19
N PHE A 46 51.23 -29.80 33.86
CA PHE A 46 51.65 -28.75 32.91
C PHE A 46 50.58 -27.64 32.80
N TRP A 47 49.31 -28.00 32.81
CA TRP A 47 48.23 -27.02 32.81
C TRP A 47 48.14 -26.23 34.13
N ALA A 48 48.64 -26.82 35.23
CA ALA A 48 48.72 -26.18 36.55
C ALA A 48 50.03 -25.38 36.78
N SER A 49 50.98 -25.42 35.85
CA SER A 49 52.23 -24.67 35.95
C SER A 49 52.04 -23.22 35.48
N ALA A 50 52.90 -22.32 35.97
CA ALA A 50 52.91 -20.92 35.53
C ALA A 50 53.10 -20.77 34.00
N THR A 51 53.83 -21.69 33.37
CA THR A 51 54.06 -21.70 31.92
C THR A 51 52.82 -22.15 31.15
N GLY A 52 52.08 -23.15 31.64
CA GLY A 52 50.80 -23.56 31.06
C GLY A 52 49.73 -22.47 31.17
N MET A 53 49.65 -21.77 32.30
CA MET A 53 48.72 -20.65 32.48
C MET A 53 49.05 -19.48 31.55
N LEU A 54 50.33 -19.11 31.39
CA LEU A 54 50.76 -18.05 30.47
C LEU A 54 50.44 -18.40 29.00
N LEU A 55 50.61 -19.66 28.60
CA LEU A 55 50.25 -20.13 27.26
C LEU A 55 48.74 -20.02 27.02
N MET A 56 47.91 -20.41 28.00
CA MET A 56 46.45 -20.29 27.89
C MET A 56 45.97 -18.83 27.82
N LEU A 57 46.60 -17.93 28.57
CA LEU A 57 46.33 -16.50 28.48
C LEU A 57 46.75 -15.93 27.13
N ALA A 58 47.91 -16.31 26.59
CA ALA A 58 48.38 -15.87 25.28
C ALA A 58 47.48 -16.36 24.14
N ILE A 59 47.03 -17.62 24.20
CA ILE A 59 46.07 -18.18 23.26
C ILE A 59 44.72 -17.47 23.39
N GLY A 60 44.23 -17.25 24.61
CA GLY A 60 43.00 -16.51 24.87
C GLY A 60 43.03 -15.08 24.32
N PHE A 61 44.11 -14.32 24.59
CA PHE A 61 44.31 -12.96 24.07
C PHE A 61 44.42 -12.90 22.54
N SER A 62 44.90 -13.97 21.91
CA SER A 62 45.02 -14.03 20.44
C SER A 62 43.69 -14.44 19.78
N LEU A 63 42.96 -15.38 20.36
CA LEU A 63 41.68 -15.86 19.81
C LEU A 63 40.52 -14.89 20.04
N PHE A 64 40.53 -14.14 21.14
CA PHE A 64 39.49 -13.16 21.47
C PHE A 64 39.28 -12.10 20.36
N PRO A 65 40.29 -11.34 19.91
CA PRO A 65 40.10 -10.35 18.84
C PRO A 65 39.69 -11.02 17.51
N ILE A 66 40.20 -12.21 17.20
CA ILE A 66 39.81 -12.98 16.01
C ILE A 66 38.32 -13.32 16.05
N PHE A 67 37.82 -13.79 17.21
CA PHE A 67 36.39 -14.05 17.40
C PHE A 67 35.54 -12.79 17.19
N PHE A 68 35.95 -11.64 17.74
CA PHE A 68 35.21 -10.38 17.56
C PHE A 68 35.25 -9.88 16.11
N VAL A 69 36.36 -10.06 15.39
CA VAL A 69 36.46 -9.73 13.96
C VAL A 69 35.55 -10.66 13.13
N ILE A 70 35.57 -11.97 13.38
CA ILE A 70 34.68 -12.93 12.71
C ILE A 70 33.21 -12.63 13.04
N TRP A 71 32.89 -12.36 14.31
CA TRP A 71 31.53 -12.03 14.73
C TRP A 71 31.05 -10.71 14.11
N GLY A 72 31.90 -9.68 14.09
CA GLY A 72 31.63 -8.38 13.49
C GLY A 72 31.43 -8.46 11.97
N THR A 73 32.28 -9.21 11.27
CA THR A 73 32.16 -9.44 9.82
C THR A 73 30.89 -10.23 9.48
N LEU A 74 30.57 -11.30 10.23
CA LEU A 74 29.32 -12.05 10.07
C LEU A 74 28.08 -11.19 10.37
N ARG A 75 28.13 -10.35 11.40
CA ARG A 75 27.05 -9.42 11.74
C ARG A 75 26.85 -8.38 10.64
N CYS A 76 27.94 -7.81 10.12
CA CYS A 76 27.91 -6.87 9.01
C CYS A 76 27.36 -7.52 7.73
N ALA A 77 27.85 -8.71 7.36
CA ALA A 77 27.37 -9.47 6.20
C ALA A 77 25.88 -9.84 6.31
N ARG A 78 25.41 -10.25 7.50
CA ARG A 78 23.99 -10.50 7.75
C ARG A 78 23.16 -9.22 7.67
N GLY A 79 23.66 -8.11 8.20
CA GLY A 79 23.02 -6.79 8.10
C GLY A 79 22.89 -6.33 6.64
N LEU A 80 23.96 -6.46 5.85
CA LEU A 80 23.97 -6.11 4.44
C LEU A 80 23.02 -7.00 3.63
N LYS A 81 23.00 -8.32 3.86
CA LYS A 81 22.03 -9.24 3.24
C LYS A 81 20.58 -8.86 3.57
N ARG A 82 20.28 -8.51 4.83
CA ARG A 82 18.95 -8.03 5.24
C ARG A 82 18.59 -6.72 4.54
N ALA A 83 19.53 -5.78 4.44
CA ALA A 83 19.32 -4.51 3.74
C ALA A 83 19.07 -4.70 2.25
N PHE A 84 19.84 -5.57 1.57
CA PHE A 84 19.60 -5.93 0.16
C PHE A 84 18.24 -6.61 -0.02
N LYS A 85 17.87 -7.55 0.85
CA LYS A 85 16.57 -8.21 0.82
C LYS A 85 15.43 -7.21 1.00
N ALA A 86 15.51 -6.33 2.01
CA ALA A 86 14.53 -5.28 2.25
C ALA A 86 14.41 -4.31 1.06
N LYS A 87 15.53 -3.90 0.44
CA LYS A 87 15.52 -3.05 -0.75
C LYS A 87 14.86 -3.74 -1.95
N LYS A 88 15.11 -5.04 -2.13
CA LYS A 88 14.47 -5.86 -3.17
C LYS A 88 12.96 -5.98 -2.92
N GLU A 89 12.55 -6.27 -1.69
CA GLU A 89 11.13 -6.33 -1.28
C GLU A 89 10.42 -4.99 -1.48
N GLN A 90 11.06 -3.87 -1.13
CA GLN A 90 10.52 -2.53 -1.39
C GLN A 90 10.33 -2.26 -2.89
N LEU A 91 11.31 -2.65 -3.71
CA LEU A 91 11.24 -2.49 -5.17
C LEU A 91 10.15 -3.38 -5.78
N GLU A 92 10.02 -4.62 -5.31
CA GLU A 92 8.97 -5.54 -5.74
C GLU A 92 7.58 -5.05 -5.30
N ALA A 93 7.44 -4.56 -4.08
CA ALA A 93 6.21 -3.94 -3.60
C ALA A 93 5.86 -2.69 -4.42
N ALA A 94 6.86 -1.85 -4.75
CA ALA A 94 6.64 -0.70 -5.62
C ALA A 94 6.18 -1.12 -7.03
N ARG A 95 6.84 -2.12 -7.64
CA ARG A 95 6.43 -2.67 -8.94
C ARG A 95 5.04 -3.28 -8.91
N SER A 96 4.69 -3.99 -7.84
CA SER A 96 3.37 -4.58 -7.64
C SER A 96 2.31 -3.50 -7.54
N ARG A 97 2.54 -2.44 -6.75
CA ARG A 97 1.64 -1.27 -6.68
C ARG A 97 1.41 -0.62 -8.04
N VAL A 98 2.48 -0.43 -8.82
CA VAL A 98 2.37 0.15 -10.18
C VAL A 98 1.57 -0.77 -11.10
N ARG A 99 1.83 -2.08 -11.10
CA ARG A 99 1.04 -3.03 -11.89
C ARG A 99 -0.43 -3.01 -11.49
N HIS A 100 -0.73 -3.06 -10.19
CA HIS A 100 -2.10 -2.99 -9.70
C HIS A 100 -2.80 -1.71 -10.13
N ALA A 101 -2.13 -0.56 -10.05
CA ALA A 101 -2.65 0.71 -10.51
C ALA A 101 -2.95 0.70 -12.02
N ILE A 102 -2.07 0.12 -12.84
CA ILE A 102 -2.33 -0.02 -14.29
C ILE A 102 -3.52 -0.95 -14.54
N PHE A 103 -3.58 -2.10 -13.87
CA PHE A 103 -4.67 -3.06 -14.05
C PHE A 103 -6.03 -2.50 -13.61
N SER A 104 -6.09 -1.70 -12.54
CA SER A 104 -7.33 -1.10 -12.05
C SER A 104 -7.96 -0.08 -13.00
N VAL A 105 -7.19 0.45 -13.97
CA VAL A 105 -7.70 1.39 -14.97
C VAL A 105 -8.45 0.66 -16.10
N PHE A 106 -8.08 -0.59 -16.39
CA PHE A 106 -8.67 -1.37 -17.48
C PHE A 106 -9.67 -2.44 -17.02
N HIS A 107 -9.85 -2.60 -15.70
CA HIS A 107 -10.72 -3.64 -15.15
C HIS A 107 -11.73 -3.01 -14.20
N CYS A 108 -12.98 -2.92 -14.67
CA CYS A 108 -14.15 -2.62 -13.85
C CYS A 108 -14.48 -3.88 -13.01
N ARG A 109 -13.96 -3.97 -11.79
CA ARG A 109 -14.18 -5.14 -10.89
C ARG A 109 -15.49 -5.07 -10.13
N TYR A 110 -16.13 -3.92 -10.17
CA TYR A 110 -17.44 -3.65 -9.59
C TYR A 110 -18.24 -2.79 -10.58
N PRO A 111 -19.58 -2.91 -10.63
CA PRO A 111 -20.40 -2.08 -11.50
C PRO A 111 -20.21 -0.58 -11.27
N ALA A 112 -20.08 0.19 -12.36
CA ALA A 112 -20.08 1.65 -12.25
C ALA A 112 -21.50 2.16 -12.02
N ALA A 113 -21.67 3.11 -11.10
CA ALA A 113 -22.96 3.70 -10.80
C ALA A 113 -22.95 5.21 -11.05
N PHE A 114 -23.87 5.68 -11.88
CA PHE A 114 -24.04 7.10 -12.20
C PHE A 114 -25.41 7.59 -11.77
N ILE A 115 -25.52 8.86 -11.42
CA ILE A 115 -26.80 9.56 -11.25
C ILE A 115 -26.93 10.64 -12.33
N SER A 116 -28.09 10.82 -12.93
CA SER A 116 -28.33 11.97 -13.82
C SER A 116 -28.27 13.26 -13.02
N TYR A 117 -27.69 14.32 -13.58
CA TYR A 117 -27.56 15.62 -12.93
C TYR A 117 -28.91 16.18 -12.44
N GLU A 118 -29.98 16.04 -13.23
CA GLU A 118 -31.35 16.42 -12.84
C GLU A 118 -31.80 15.76 -11.53
N LYS A 119 -31.65 14.43 -11.42
CA LYS A 119 -31.97 13.68 -10.20
C LYS A 119 -31.09 14.11 -9.04
N LEU A 120 -29.78 14.27 -9.28
CA LEU A 120 -28.86 14.72 -8.24
C LEU A 120 -29.28 16.06 -7.67
N ALA A 121 -29.60 17.04 -8.52
CA ALA A 121 -30.04 18.38 -8.12
C ALA A 121 -31.31 18.37 -7.26
N SER A 122 -32.17 17.36 -7.42
CA SER A 122 -33.42 17.23 -6.66
C SER A 122 -33.26 16.71 -5.22
N LEU A 123 -32.10 16.18 -4.83
CA LEU A 123 -31.92 15.49 -3.54
C LEU A 123 -31.76 16.44 -2.34
N GLY A 124 -31.30 17.67 -2.58
CA GLY A 124 -30.99 18.68 -1.56
C GLY A 124 -29.70 18.44 -0.75
N ARG A 125 -29.17 17.21 -0.78
CA ARG A 125 -27.88 16.81 -0.18
C ARG A 125 -27.36 15.53 -0.83
N LEU A 126 -26.11 15.17 -0.54
CA LEU A 126 -25.57 13.86 -0.92
C LEU A 126 -26.27 12.73 -0.13
N GLU A 127 -26.86 11.79 -0.85
CA GLU A 127 -27.53 10.62 -0.29
C GLU A 127 -26.71 9.35 -0.57
N PRO A 128 -26.72 8.36 0.33
CA PRO A 128 -25.90 7.16 0.18
C PRO A 128 -26.36 6.31 -1.00
N HIS A 129 -25.39 5.66 -1.64
CA HIS A 129 -25.59 4.77 -2.79
C HIS A 129 -26.79 3.82 -2.66
N GLU A 130 -26.92 3.12 -1.54
CA GLU A 130 -27.98 2.13 -1.34
C GLU A 130 -29.38 2.74 -1.45
N LYS A 131 -29.60 3.92 -0.87
CA LYS A 131 -30.89 4.61 -0.93
C LYS A 131 -31.25 4.96 -2.38
N LEU A 132 -30.29 5.49 -3.14
CA LEU A 132 -30.51 5.90 -4.53
C LEU A 132 -30.66 4.71 -5.47
N ARG A 133 -29.94 3.62 -5.20
CA ARG A 133 -30.11 2.33 -5.90
C ARG A 133 -31.52 1.79 -5.70
N ASP A 134 -31.99 1.73 -4.45
CA ASP A 134 -33.29 1.15 -4.10
C ASP A 134 -34.45 2.00 -4.63
N LEU A 135 -34.24 3.31 -4.80
CA LEU A 135 -35.17 4.21 -5.48
C LEU A 135 -35.12 4.14 -7.03
N GLY A 136 -34.23 3.32 -7.60
CA GLY A 136 -34.05 3.23 -9.06
C GLY A 136 -33.50 4.51 -9.70
N GLN A 137 -32.80 5.33 -8.92
CA GLN A 137 -32.27 6.62 -9.40
C GLN A 137 -30.89 6.49 -10.05
N LEU A 138 -30.16 5.40 -9.76
CA LEU A 138 -28.83 5.13 -10.31
C LEU A 138 -28.89 4.35 -11.63
N THR A 139 -28.01 4.73 -12.55
CA THR A 139 -27.68 3.96 -13.76
C THR A 139 -26.49 3.06 -13.42
N ILE A 140 -26.71 1.75 -13.38
CA ILE A 140 -25.70 0.75 -13.05
C ILE A 140 -25.15 0.12 -14.35
N LEU A 141 -23.84 0.05 -14.46
CA LEU A 141 -23.11 -0.47 -15.62
C LEU A 141 -22.22 -1.61 -15.13
N ASP A 142 -22.67 -2.85 -15.37
CA ASP A 142 -22.07 -4.04 -14.75
C ASP A 142 -20.69 -4.38 -15.29
N THR A 143 -20.47 -4.13 -16.59
CA THR A 143 -19.21 -4.47 -17.26
C THR A 143 -18.44 -3.23 -17.68
N HIS A 144 -17.12 -3.41 -17.87
CA HIS A 144 -16.28 -2.37 -18.45
C HIS A 144 -16.72 -2.00 -19.89
N GLY A 145 -17.26 -2.96 -20.64
CA GLY A 145 -17.81 -2.70 -21.98
C GLY A 145 -19.00 -1.74 -21.92
N ASP A 146 -19.96 -2.02 -21.02
CA ASP A 146 -21.13 -1.17 -20.81
C ASP A 146 -20.72 0.24 -20.36
N LEU A 147 -19.72 0.33 -19.47
CA LEU A 147 -19.14 1.61 -19.08
C LEU A 147 -18.62 2.39 -20.29
N LEU A 148 -17.79 1.77 -21.13
CA LEU A 148 -17.19 2.43 -22.30
C LEU A 148 -18.23 2.86 -23.34
N ASP A 149 -19.25 2.03 -23.59
CA ASP A 149 -20.31 2.38 -24.53
C ASP A 149 -21.20 3.49 -23.96
N PHE A 150 -21.50 3.44 -22.66
CA PHE A 150 -22.28 4.47 -21.97
C PHE A 150 -21.59 5.85 -22.01
N VAL A 151 -20.30 5.93 -21.66
CA VAL A 151 -19.55 7.20 -21.67
C VAL A 151 -19.30 7.73 -23.09
N ARG A 152 -19.36 6.88 -24.12
CA ARG A 152 -19.28 7.29 -25.52
C ARG A 152 -20.57 7.97 -25.97
N MET A 153 -21.71 7.47 -25.52
CA MET A 153 -23.04 7.95 -25.90
C MET A 153 -23.53 9.11 -25.03
N ASN A 154 -23.11 9.18 -23.78
CA ASN A 154 -23.61 10.12 -22.79
C ASN A 154 -22.49 11.00 -22.23
N PRO A 155 -22.71 12.32 -22.07
CA PRO A 155 -21.83 13.17 -21.28
C PRO A 155 -21.74 12.67 -19.84
N THR A 156 -20.53 12.33 -19.40
CA THR A 156 -20.26 11.86 -18.03
C THR A 156 -19.22 12.73 -17.34
N VAL A 157 -19.43 13.01 -16.05
CA VAL A 157 -18.48 13.74 -15.22
C VAL A 157 -18.13 12.93 -13.98
N PHE A 158 -16.83 12.84 -13.69
CA PHE A 158 -16.31 12.35 -12.43
C PHE A 158 -16.03 13.54 -11.51
N CYS A 159 -16.80 13.68 -10.43
CA CYS A 159 -16.62 14.73 -9.43
C CYS A 159 -15.81 14.19 -8.26
N SER A 160 -14.55 14.58 -8.19
CA SER A 160 -13.64 14.21 -7.10
C SER A 160 -13.66 15.29 -6.02
N HIS A 161 -13.88 14.89 -4.78
CA HIS A 161 -13.98 15.80 -3.63
C HIS A 161 -13.35 15.18 -2.38
N GLN A 162 -13.20 15.98 -1.32
CA GLN A 162 -12.74 15.49 -0.03
C GLN A 162 -13.91 15.15 0.88
N TRP A 163 -13.82 14.01 1.58
CA TRP A 163 -14.65 13.75 2.74
C TRP A 163 -14.26 14.69 3.89
N LEU A 164 -15.25 15.34 4.48
CA LEU A 164 -15.11 16.34 5.53
C LEU A 164 -15.28 15.78 6.95
N ALA A 165 -15.65 14.51 7.07
CA ALA A 165 -15.62 13.73 8.31
C ALA A 165 -15.22 12.28 8.03
N TRP A 166 -14.94 11.51 9.08
CA TRP A 166 -14.57 10.09 8.94
C TRP A 166 -15.70 9.19 8.47
N ASP A 167 -16.95 9.52 8.81
CA ASP A 167 -18.15 8.71 8.57
C ASP A 167 -19.11 9.31 7.55
N THR A 168 -19.06 10.63 7.33
CA THR A 168 -19.89 11.34 6.37
C THR A 168 -19.05 12.22 5.44
N PRO A 169 -19.32 12.21 4.12
CA PRO A 169 -18.54 13.00 3.17
C PRO A 169 -18.77 14.51 3.33
N ASP A 170 -19.99 14.92 3.70
CA ASP A 170 -20.43 16.32 3.65
C ASP A 170 -21.40 16.65 4.82
N PRO A 171 -20.92 16.68 6.07
CA PRO A 171 -21.74 16.87 7.27
C PRO A 171 -22.47 18.21 7.31
N HIS A 172 -21.91 19.23 6.65
CA HIS A 172 -22.44 20.59 6.61
C HIS A 172 -23.06 20.96 5.26
N ASN A 173 -23.20 20.00 4.35
CA ASN A 173 -23.78 20.20 3.02
C ASN A 173 -23.09 21.31 2.20
N VAL A 174 -21.77 21.40 2.29
CA VAL A 174 -20.93 22.40 1.62
C VAL A 174 -20.49 21.90 0.24
N HIS A 175 -20.20 20.61 0.12
CA HIS A 175 -19.74 20.03 -1.15
C HIS A 175 -20.88 19.78 -2.12
N TYR A 176 -22.05 19.35 -1.63
CA TYR A 176 -23.23 19.14 -2.46
C TYR A 176 -23.56 20.34 -3.38
N PRO A 177 -23.78 21.57 -2.87
CA PRO A 177 -24.06 22.71 -3.74
C PRO A 177 -22.89 23.06 -4.67
N ALA A 178 -21.64 22.90 -4.20
CA ALA A 178 -20.46 23.12 -5.04
C ALA A 178 -20.35 22.13 -6.20
N ILE A 179 -20.74 20.86 -5.99
CA ILE A 179 -20.83 19.84 -7.05
C ILE A 179 -21.90 20.25 -8.08
N LEU A 180 -23.06 20.72 -7.62
CA LEU A 180 -24.14 21.14 -8.53
C LEU A 180 -23.70 22.33 -9.38
N GLU A 181 -23.15 23.37 -8.74
CA GLU A 181 -22.64 24.56 -9.45
C GLU A 181 -21.56 24.16 -10.46
N ALA A 182 -20.62 23.30 -10.08
CA ALA A 182 -19.59 22.84 -11.01
C ALA A 182 -20.16 22.08 -12.22
N CYS A 183 -21.19 21.25 -12.01
CA CYS A 183 -21.87 20.53 -13.09
C CYS A 183 -22.67 21.47 -14.02
N GLU A 184 -23.33 22.48 -13.45
CA GLU A 184 -24.05 23.51 -14.22
C GLU A 184 -23.09 24.30 -15.11
N ARG A 185 -21.99 24.78 -14.55
CA ARG A 185 -20.96 25.51 -15.30
C ARG A 185 -20.30 24.65 -16.37
N LEU A 186 -20.09 23.37 -16.09
CA LEU A 186 -19.56 22.43 -17.07
C LEU A 186 -20.54 22.28 -18.24
N CYS A 187 -21.84 22.15 -17.94
CA CYS A 187 -22.89 22.12 -18.96
C CYS A 187 -22.90 23.37 -19.84
N GLU A 188 -22.87 24.55 -19.23
CA GLU A 188 -22.82 25.83 -19.94
C GLU A 188 -21.61 25.94 -20.86
N ARG A 189 -20.43 25.60 -20.34
CA ARG A 189 -19.15 25.74 -21.06
C ARG A 189 -19.04 24.79 -22.24
N GLU A 190 -19.45 23.54 -22.06
CA GLU A 190 -19.28 22.47 -23.03
C GLU A 190 -20.50 22.29 -23.94
N GLY A 191 -21.55 23.09 -23.74
CA GLY A 191 -22.81 22.99 -24.49
C GLY A 191 -23.54 21.67 -24.23
N VAL A 192 -23.40 21.11 -23.03
CA VAL A 192 -24.08 19.88 -22.63
C VAL A 192 -25.42 20.24 -22.00
N ALA A 193 -26.50 19.58 -22.45
CA ALA A 193 -27.80 19.75 -21.82
C ALA A 193 -27.80 19.12 -20.41
N ALA A 194 -28.32 19.85 -19.42
CA ALA A 194 -28.32 19.45 -18.01
C ALA A 194 -29.00 18.09 -17.76
N ASP A 195 -30.08 17.77 -18.49
CA ASP A 195 -30.80 16.49 -18.40
C ASP A 195 -30.02 15.30 -18.98
N LYS A 196 -28.94 15.57 -19.75
CA LYS A 196 -28.08 14.55 -20.38
C LYS A 196 -26.78 14.29 -19.63
N LEU A 197 -26.43 15.12 -18.65
CA LEU A 197 -25.21 14.93 -17.87
C LEU A 197 -25.40 13.83 -16.82
N TYR A 198 -24.49 12.87 -16.80
CA TYR A 198 -24.41 11.85 -15.76
C TYR A 198 -23.21 12.09 -14.85
N VAL A 199 -23.46 12.09 -13.56
CA VAL A 199 -22.51 12.44 -12.51
C VAL A 199 -22.10 11.18 -11.76
N TRP A 200 -20.79 11.05 -11.55
CA TRP A 200 -20.20 10.09 -10.63
C TRP A 200 -19.63 10.84 -9.44
N VAL A 201 -20.02 10.45 -8.22
CA VAL A 201 -19.56 11.01 -6.94
C VAL A 201 -19.39 9.85 -5.98
N ASP A 202 -18.25 9.75 -5.29
CA ASP A 202 -17.88 8.57 -4.51
C ASP A 202 -18.94 8.12 -3.48
N TYR A 203 -19.62 9.01 -2.76
CA TYR A 203 -20.65 8.62 -1.80
C TYR A 203 -21.94 8.09 -2.43
N VAL A 204 -22.32 8.64 -3.58
CA VAL A 204 -23.52 8.30 -4.35
C VAL A 204 -23.28 7.05 -5.20
N SER A 205 -22.07 6.92 -5.73
CA SER A 205 -21.68 5.91 -6.71
C SER A 205 -21.01 4.67 -6.08
N ILE A 206 -20.53 4.76 -4.84
CA ILE A 206 -19.89 3.65 -4.12
C ILE A 206 -20.83 3.13 -3.03
N PRO A 207 -21.06 1.80 -2.94
CA PRO A 207 -21.77 1.20 -1.82
C PRO A 207 -21.18 1.59 -0.47
N GLN A 208 -22.02 2.05 0.46
CA GLN A 208 -21.59 2.49 1.78
C GLN A 208 -21.81 1.44 2.87
N ALA A 209 -22.80 0.56 2.70
CA ALA A 209 -23.24 -0.36 3.73
C ALA A 209 -22.37 -1.62 3.86
N ASN A 210 -21.90 -2.18 2.74
CA ASN A 210 -21.08 -3.39 2.73
C ASN A 210 -19.61 -3.05 2.45
N GLU A 211 -18.73 -3.30 3.41
CA GLU A 211 -17.31 -2.98 3.31
C GLU A 211 -16.60 -3.71 2.16
N HIS A 212 -16.98 -4.96 1.87
CA HIS A 212 -16.39 -5.71 0.76
C HIS A 212 -16.79 -5.13 -0.60
N LEU A 213 -18.06 -4.78 -0.78
CA LEU A 213 -18.53 -4.13 -2.01
C LEU A 213 -17.93 -2.73 -2.16
N LYS A 214 -17.84 -1.98 -1.05
CA LYS A 214 -17.13 -0.69 -0.99
C LYS A 214 -15.68 -0.84 -1.46
N SER A 215 -14.95 -1.81 -0.91
CA SER A 215 -13.56 -2.08 -1.26
C SER A 215 -13.40 -2.47 -2.74
N LEU A 216 -14.29 -3.30 -3.28
CA LEU A 216 -14.28 -3.67 -4.70
C LEU A 216 -14.53 -2.47 -5.61
N SER A 217 -15.48 -1.61 -5.26
CA SER A 217 -15.77 -0.38 -6.02
C SER A 217 -14.62 0.62 -5.93
N ILE A 218 -14.02 0.82 -4.74
CA ILE A 218 -12.81 1.62 -4.56
C ILE A 218 -11.66 1.08 -5.43
N SER A 219 -11.50 -0.25 -5.50
CA SER A 219 -10.47 -0.87 -6.35
C SER A 219 -10.67 -0.65 -7.85
N SER A 220 -11.86 -0.18 -8.26
CA SER A 220 -12.25 0.12 -9.64
C SER A 220 -12.29 1.64 -9.94
N LEU A 221 -11.93 2.50 -8.98
CA LEU A 221 -11.90 3.96 -9.15
C LEU A 221 -11.14 4.41 -10.39
N GLY A 222 -10.00 3.76 -10.66
CA GLY A 222 -9.17 4.04 -11.82
C GLY A 222 -9.97 3.93 -13.12
N ALA A 223 -10.77 2.87 -13.28
CA ALA A 223 -11.60 2.64 -14.46
C ALA A 223 -12.73 3.66 -14.60
N TYR A 224 -13.37 4.07 -13.50
CA TYR A 224 -14.45 5.08 -13.55
C TYR A 224 -13.87 6.45 -13.94
N ALA A 225 -12.84 6.89 -13.23
CA ALA A 225 -12.19 8.19 -13.44
C ALA A 225 -11.58 8.30 -14.84
N SER A 226 -10.97 7.23 -15.35
CA SER A 226 -10.39 7.22 -16.69
C SER A 226 -11.42 7.20 -17.82
N SER A 227 -12.60 6.64 -17.56
CA SER A 227 -13.64 6.47 -18.59
C SER A 227 -14.58 7.67 -18.71
N CYS A 228 -14.77 8.43 -17.62
CA CYS A 228 -15.61 9.63 -17.66
C CYS A 228 -15.10 10.65 -18.67
N ARG A 229 -16.03 11.31 -19.38
CA ARG A 229 -15.70 12.34 -20.39
C ARG A 229 -15.07 13.58 -19.77
N TYR A 230 -15.55 13.98 -18.60
CA TYR A 230 -15.08 15.13 -17.84
C TYR A 230 -14.59 14.70 -16.47
N PHE A 231 -13.57 15.38 -15.96
CA PHE A 231 -13.08 15.21 -14.60
C PHE A 231 -13.11 16.56 -13.89
N VAL A 232 -13.83 16.65 -12.78
CA VAL A 232 -13.97 17.90 -12.02
C VAL A 232 -13.49 17.68 -10.60
N VAL A 233 -12.51 18.48 -10.20
CA VAL A 233 -12.12 18.61 -8.80
C VAL A 233 -13.04 19.61 -8.13
N VAL A 234 -13.73 19.20 -7.08
CA VAL A 234 -14.59 20.06 -6.26
C VAL A 234 -13.95 20.21 -4.88
N ALA A 235 -13.42 21.40 -4.60
CA ALA A 235 -12.70 21.70 -3.36
C ALA A 235 -13.02 23.11 -2.84
N PRO A 236 -14.28 23.36 -2.43
CA PRO A 236 -14.63 24.63 -1.79
C PRO A 236 -13.84 24.79 -0.48
N PRO A 237 -13.45 26.02 -0.10
CA PRO A 237 -12.75 26.26 1.16
C PRO A 237 -13.67 25.93 2.34
N THR A 238 -13.29 24.92 3.12
CA THR A 238 -14.04 24.48 4.30
C THR A 238 -13.10 23.89 5.34
N THR A 239 -13.65 23.39 6.45
CA THR A 239 -12.88 22.78 7.54
C THR A 239 -13.35 21.35 7.76
N HIS A 240 -12.40 20.43 7.85
CA HIS A 240 -12.72 19.04 8.20
C HIS A 240 -13.19 18.98 9.66
N VAL A 241 -14.36 18.39 9.90
CA VAL A 241 -15.06 18.42 11.20
C VAL A 241 -14.22 17.78 12.30
N ASP A 242 -13.69 16.58 12.05
CA ASP A 242 -12.98 15.84 13.12
C ASP A 242 -11.56 16.36 13.41
N THR A 243 -10.85 16.87 12.39
CA THR A 243 -9.44 17.29 12.53
C THR A 243 -9.29 18.79 12.78
N GLY A 244 -10.32 19.59 12.46
CA GLY A 244 -10.25 21.05 12.48
C GLY A 244 -9.30 21.65 11.44
N LEU A 245 -8.73 20.84 10.54
CA LEU A 245 -7.79 21.30 9.52
C LEU A 245 -8.53 21.89 8.30
N PRO A 246 -7.94 22.89 7.62
CA PRO A 246 -8.47 23.39 6.36
C PRO A 246 -8.58 22.27 5.32
N ALA A 247 -9.78 22.15 4.76
CA ALA A 247 -10.12 21.33 3.61
C ALA A 247 -10.31 22.26 2.42
N ASP A 248 -9.19 22.62 1.80
CA ASP A 248 -9.11 23.49 0.63
C ASP A 248 -8.35 22.79 -0.52
N VAL A 249 -8.09 23.54 -1.59
CA VAL A 249 -7.36 23.04 -2.75
C VAL A 249 -5.96 22.54 -2.43
N SER A 250 -5.27 23.23 -1.52
CA SER A 250 -3.91 22.89 -1.09
C SER A 250 -3.91 21.55 -0.34
N SER A 251 -4.93 21.32 0.48
CA SER A 251 -5.15 20.07 1.20
C SER A 251 -5.55 18.95 0.23
N TYR A 252 -6.36 19.26 -0.78
CA TYR A 252 -6.82 18.34 -1.82
C TYR A 252 -5.63 17.80 -2.63
N ALA A 253 -4.76 18.68 -3.10
CA ALA A 253 -3.57 18.33 -3.90
C ALA A 253 -2.54 17.44 -3.15
N LYS A 254 -2.57 17.46 -1.81
CA LYS A 254 -1.70 16.64 -0.96
C LYS A 254 -2.23 15.20 -0.77
N ARG A 255 -3.51 14.92 -1.05
CA ARG A 255 -4.09 13.58 -0.85
C ARG A 255 -3.73 12.63 -2.00
N GLY A 256 -3.47 11.37 -1.64
CA GLY A 256 -2.96 10.35 -2.56
C GLY A 256 -4.00 9.78 -3.53
N TRP A 257 -5.27 9.65 -3.12
CA TRP A 257 -6.36 9.10 -3.94
C TRP A 257 -6.66 9.96 -5.17
N VAL A 258 -6.68 11.27 -4.93
CA VAL A 258 -6.81 12.34 -5.92
C VAL A 258 -5.73 12.26 -7.02
N ARG A 259 -4.52 11.81 -6.71
CA ARG A 259 -3.45 11.67 -7.72
C ARG A 259 -3.68 10.47 -8.61
N LEU A 260 -4.16 9.35 -8.06
CA LEU A 260 -4.40 8.15 -8.86
C LEU A 260 -5.53 8.37 -9.86
N GLU A 261 -6.60 9.05 -9.45
CA GLU A 261 -7.73 9.41 -10.31
C GLU A 261 -7.31 10.39 -11.42
N GLN A 262 -6.58 11.44 -11.06
CA GLN A 262 -6.00 12.36 -12.05
C GLN A 262 -5.03 11.65 -12.99
N TRP A 263 -4.16 10.77 -12.48
CA TRP A 263 -3.25 9.98 -13.32
C TRP A 263 -4.01 9.01 -14.23
N ALA A 264 -5.05 8.34 -13.74
CA ALA A 264 -5.87 7.43 -14.52
C ALA A 264 -6.58 8.18 -15.66
N HIS A 265 -7.16 9.34 -15.36
CA HIS A 265 -7.75 10.21 -16.35
C HIS A 265 -6.72 10.70 -17.37
N LEU A 266 -5.58 11.26 -16.92
CA LEU A 266 -4.51 11.76 -17.78
C LEU A 266 -3.86 10.69 -18.68
N CYS A 267 -3.73 9.45 -18.18
CA CYS A 267 -3.02 8.40 -18.89
C CYS A 267 -3.89 7.64 -19.90
N VAL A 268 -5.21 7.70 -19.78
CA VAL A 268 -6.13 6.93 -20.63
C VAL A 268 -7.12 7.82 -21.39
N GLY A 269 -7.44 9.01 -20.86
CA GLY A 269 -8.30 10.01 -21.49
C GLY A 269 -7.52 11.27 -21.87
N ARG A 270 -7.62 11.66 -23.15
CA ARG A 270 -7.46 13.00 -23.79
C ARG A 270 -6.44 14.05 -23.28
N GLY A 271 -5.56 13.77 -22.32
CA GLY A 271 -4.65 14.74 -21.72
C GLY A 271 -5.31 15.56 -20.61
N LEU A 272 -4.86 16.82 -20.44
CA LEU A 272 -5.46 17.78 -19.49
C LEU A 272 -6.77 18.39 -20.01
N ASP A 273 -7.07 18.15 -21.29
CA ASP A 273 -8.28 18.64 -21.94
C ASP A 273 -9.48 17.91 -21.34
N ASN A 274 -10.48 18.65 -20.86
CA ASN A 274 -11.66 18.17 -20.11
C ASN A 274 -11.45 17.88 -18.61
N MET A 275 -10.31 18.27 -18.04
CA MET A 275 -10.14 18.34 -16.59
C MET A 275 -10.44 19.76 -16.10
N TYR A 276 -11.25 19.89 -15.06
CA TYR A 276 -11.62 21.18 -14.48
C TYR A 276 -11.42 21.19 -12.97
N PHE A 277 -11.30 22.40 -12.46
CA PHE A 277 -11.22 22.70 -11.06
C PHE A 277 -12.34 23.66 -10.69
N ALA A 278 -13.04 23.35 -9.60
CA ALA A 278 -14.12 24.13 -9.03
C ALA A 278 -13.79 24.56 -7.59
N ALA A 279 -13.71 25.87 -7.36
CA ALA A 279 -13.68 26.49 -6.04
C ALA A 279 -14.68 27.64 -5.98
N GLY A 280 -15.67 27.53 -5.09
CA GLY A 280 -16.80 28.45 -5.05
C GLY A 280 -17.47 28.53 -6.42
N SER A 281 -17.63 29.75 -6.93
CA SER A 281 -18.32 30.03 -8.21
C SER A 281 -17.46 29.92 -9.46
N TYR A 282 -16.20 29.51 -9.32
CA TYR A 282 -15.23 29.48 -10.40
C TYR A 282 -15.04 28.05 -10.93
N LEU A 283 -15.17 27.87 -12.26
CA LEU A 283 -14.81 26.63 -12.97
C LEU A 283 -13.72 26.92 -14.03
N ALA A 284 -12.54 26.34 -13.87
CA ALA A 284 -11.42 26.52 -14.79
C ALA A 284 -10.81 25.20 -15.27
N PRO A 285 -10.32 25.13 -16.52
CA PRO A 285 -9.68 23.95 -17.02
C PRO A 285 -8.27 23.82 -16.41
N LEU A 286 -7.86 22.60 -16.11
CA LEU A 286 -6.57 22.32 -15.47
C LEU A 286 -5.40 22.49 -16.46
N SER A 287 -5.65 22.53 -17.77
CA SER A 287 -4.65 22.84 -18.79
C SER A 287 -4.17 24.30 -18.74
N GLU A 288 -5.00 25.22 -18.23
CA GLU A 288 -4.67 26.65 -18.06
C GLU A 288 -3.86 26.93 -16.77
N ARG A 289 -3.34 25.89 -16.09
CA ARG A 289 -2.55 25.98 -14.84
C ARG A 289 -1.25 26.78 -14.95
N ARG A 290 -0.87 27.24 -16.13
CA ARG A 290 0.20 28.23 -16.32
C ARG A 290 -0.33 29.34 -17.22
N LEU A 291 -0.07 30.59 -16.83
CA LEU A 291 -0.19 31.81 -17.63
C LEU A 291 -1.50 32.59 -17.49
N ARG A 292 -1.80 33.11 -16.30
CA ARG A 292 -2.06 34.55 -16.25
C ARG A 292 -0.79 35.25 -15.78
N ARG A 293 -0.12 35.92 -16.72
CA ARG A 293 0.82 37.00 -16.38
C ARG A 293 0.01 38.11 -15.76
N ASN A 294 0.36 38.53 -14.54
CA ASN A 294 -0.19 39.75 -13.98
C ASN A 294 0.22 40.96 -14.87
N SER A 295 -0.35 42.15 -14.62
CA SER A 295 0.02 43.38 -15.35
C SER A 295 1.50 43.80 -15.20
N ARG A 296 2.26 43.07 -14.36
CA ARG A 296 3.71 43.22 -14.14
C ARG A 296 4.54 42.11 -14.79
N GLY A 297 3.92 41.15 -15.48
CA GLY A 297 4.58 40.07 -16.21
C GLY A 297 5.00 38.85 -15.38
N GLU A 298 4.55 38.73 -14.13
CA GLU A 298 4.87 37.60 -13.25
C GLU A 298 3.81 36.49 -13.37
N ASP A 299 4.26 35.23 -13.27
CA ASP A 299 3.39 34.06 -13.26
C ASP A 299 2.59 34.00 -11.95
N HIS A 300 1.28 34.19 -12.05
CA HIS A 300 0.37 34.19 -10.89
C HIS A 300 -0.34 32.85 -10.76
N ASP A 301 -0.15 32.17 -9.62
CA ASP A 301 -0.85 30.92 -9.29
C ASP A 301 -2.20 31.27 -8.66
N TRP A 302 -3.28 31.26 -9.45
CA TRP A 302 -4.62 31.63 -9.00
C TRP A 302 -5.21 30.64 -7.97
N LEU A 303 -4.60 29.48 -7.78
CA LEU A 303 -4.96 28.52 -6.72
C LEU A 303 -4.62 28.99 -5.31
N VAL A 304 -3.84 30.07 -5.18
CA VAL A 304 -3.49 30.66 -3.88
C VAL A 304 -4.56 31.66 -3.40
N ASP A 305 -5.37 32.19 -4.31
CA ASP A 305 -6.32 33.27 -4.05
C ASP A 305 -7.81 32.85 -4.11
N ALA A 306 -8.10 31.59 -4.45
CA ALA A 306 -9.45 31.00 -4.50
C ALA A 306 -9.71 30.10 -3.29
#